data_AF-A0A3C1FQ17-F1
#
_entry.id   AF-A0A3C1FQ17-F1
#
_cell.length_a   1.000
_cell.length_b   1.000
_cell.length_c   1.000
_cell.angle_alpha   90.00
_cell.angle_beta   90.00
_cell.angle_gamma   90.00
#
_symmetry.space_group_name_H-M   'P 1'
#
loop_
_entity.id
_entity.type
_entity.pdbx_description
1 polymer ?
#
loop_
_entity_poly.entity_id
_entity_poly.type
_entity_poly.pdbx_seq_one_letter_code
_entity_poly.pdbx_strand_id
1 'polypeptide(L)'
;MPHDGAPGRSAADEAAAAAERAFIDGFRAAGDKRAFLELAQIPLELGDLKLMQVRIGDSYDVGSASPGFGQREMVYHPLPGTMISARTSLHFVYVAADRKEERHLASLRPDAG
;
A
#
# COMPACT_ATOMS: atom_id res chain seq x y z
N MET A 1 18.46 22.07 23.13
CA MET A 1 17.38 21.87 22.14
C MET A 1 17.25 20.36 21.95
N PRO A 2 16.13 19.71 22.32
CA PRO A 2 16.01 18.27 22.11
C PRO A 2 15.82 18.02 20.62
N HIS A 3 16.48 16.98 20.10
CA HIS A 3 16.22 16.45 18.77
C HIS A 3 14.79 15.88 18.77
N ASP A 4 13.94 16.46 17.92
CA ASP A 4 12.61 15.97 17.62
C ASP A 4 12.76 14.58 16.98
N GLY A 5 12.52 13.53 17.78
CA GLY A 5 12.52 12.16 17.31
C GLY A 5 11.33 12.00 16.38
N ALA A 6 11.59 11.76 15.09
CA ALA A 6 10.54 11.33 14.16
C ALA A 6 9.70 10.23 14.83
N PRO A 7 8.36 10.29 14.78
CA PRO A 7 7.54 9.27 15.40
C PRO A 7 7.94 7.92 14.80
N GLY A 8 8.56 7.08 15.63
CA GLY A 8 8.88 5.71 15.26
C GLY A 8 7.59 5.03 14.81
N ARG A 9 7.64 4.30 13.69
CA ARG A 9 6.50 3.57 13.17
C ARG A 9 5.93 2.68 14.28
N SER A 10 4.63 2.75 14.53
CA SER A 10 4.02 2.03 15.65
C SER A 10 4.21 0.52 15.45
N ALA A 11 4.27 -0.27 16.52
CA ALA A 11 4.36 -1.73 16.40
C ALA A 11 3.22 -2.32 15.53
N ALA A 12 2.03 -1.72 15.58
CA ALA A 12 0.91 -2.08 14.71
C ALA A 12 1.19 -1.81 13.23
N ASP A 13 1.84 -0.68 12.91
CA ASP A 13 2.19 -0.31 11.53
C ASP A 13 3.30 -1.21 10.98
N GLU A 14 4.24 -1.66 11.81
CA GLU A 14 5.28 -2.63 11.44
C GLU A 14 4.67 -4.01 11.18
N ALA A 15 3.78 -4.48 12.06
CA ALA A 15 3.07 -5.74 11.89
C ALA A 15 2.21 -5.73 10.61
N ALA A 16 1.55 -4.61 10.31
CA ALA A 16 0.80 -4.44 9.07
C ALA A 16 1.70 -4.52 7.82
N ALA A 17 2.86 -3.86 7.85
CA ALA A 17 3.83 -3.93 6.75
C ALA A 17 4.39 -5.35 6.55
N ALA A 18 4.70 -6.06 7.63
CA ALA A 18 5.14 -7.45 7.58
C ALA A 18 4.07 -8.38 7.02
N ALA A 19 2.81 -8.20 7.44
CA ALA A 19 1.68 -8.97 6.93
C ALA A 19 1.43 -8.71 5.44
N GLU A 20 1.50 -7.45 4.99
CA GLU A 20 1.40 -7.10 3.58
C GLU A 20 2.52 -7.76 2.76
N ARG A 21 3.76 -7.74 3.27
CA ARG A 21 4.89 -8.39 2.59
C ARG A 21 4.69 -9.90 2.47
N ALA A 22 4.29 -10.56 3.56
CA ALA A 22 4.02 -12.00 3.57
C ALA A 22 2.88 -12.37 2.59
N PHE A 23 1.83 -11.55 2.54
CA PHE A 23 0.74 -11.74 1.58
C PHE A 23 1.24 -11.62 0.14
N ILE A 24 2.04 -10.60 -0.19
CA ILE A 24 2.59 -10.40 -1.53
C ILE A 24 3.41 -11.62 -1.96
N ASP A 25 4.32 -12.07 -1.11
CA ASP A 25 5.22 -13.18 -1.41
C ASP A 25 4.42 -14.49 -1.58
N GLY A 26 3.46 -14.76 -0.68
CA GLY A 26 2.55 -15.90 -0.78
C GLY A 26 1.64 -15.86 -2.01
N PHE A 27 1.03 -14.71 -2.30
CA PHE A 27 0.15 -14.55 -3.45
C PHE A 27 0.92 -14.70 -4.76
N ARG A 28 2.16 -14.21 -4.85
CA ARG A 28 3.04 -14.41 -6.01
C ARG A 28 3.38 -15.89 -6.20
N ALA A 29 3.70 -16.61 -5.12
CA ALA A 29 4.09 -18.01 -5.16
C ALA A 29 2.92 -19.00 -5.37
N ALA A 30 1.69 -18.62 -5.00
CA ALA A 30 0.53 -19.52 -5.07
C ALA A 30 0.26 -20.03 -6.49
N GLY A 31 0.11 -21.36 -6.66
CA GLY A 31 -0.26 -21.97 -7.94
C GLY A 31 -1.70 -21.65 -8.36
N ASP A 32 -2.61 -21.59 -7.39
CA ASP A 32 -3.99 -21.12 -7.58
C ASP A 32 -4.20 -19.82 -6.78
N LYS A 33 -4.39 -18.72 -7.51
CA LYS A 33 -4.58 -17.39 -6.91
C LYS A 33 -5.93 -17.27 -6.20
N ARG A 34 -6.96 -17.95 -6.69
CA ARG A 34 -8.31 -17.86 -6.12
C ARG A 34 -8.37 -18.61 -4.79
N ALA A 35 -7.83 -19.82 -4.74
CA ALA A 35 -7.73 -20.59 -3.51
C ALA A 35 -6.89 -19.86 -2.44
N PHE A 36 -5.83 -19.16 -2.85
CA PHE A 36 -5.05 -18.33 -1.92
C PHE A 36 -5.87 -17.19 -1.32
N LEU A 37 -6.67 -16.48 -2.13
CA LEU A 37 -7.53 -15.39 -1.63
C LEU A 37 -8.56 -15.90 -0.62
N GLU A 38 -9.13 -17.08 -0.86
CA GLU A 38 -10.05 -17.75 0.06
C GLU A 38 -9.34 -18.12 1.37
N LEU A 39 -8.16 -18.74 1.29
CA LEU A 39 -7.36 -19.11 2.46
C LEU A 39 -6.96 -17.87 3.30
N ALA A 40 -6.61 -16.78 2.63
CA ALA A 40 -6.27 -15.51 3.26
C ALA A 40 -7.50 -14.69 3.69
N GLN A 41 -8.71 -15.25 3.54
CA GLN A 41 -9.98 -14.65 3.91
C GLN A 41 -10.23 -13.27 3.26
N ILE A 42 -9.75 -13.08 2.04
CA ILE A 42 -10.01 -11.86 1.28
C ILE A 42 -11.43 -11.90 0.73
N PRO A 43 -12.31 -10.96 1.11
CA PRO A 43 -13.68 -10.94 0.64
C PRO A 43 -13.72 -10.66 -0.86
N LEU A 44 -14.44 -11.50 -1.58
CA LEU A 44 -14.61 -11.38 -3.02
C LEU A 44 -15.70 -10.38 -3.37
N GLU A 45 -16.52 -10.05 -2.38
CA GLU A 45 -17.63 -9.11 -2.46
C GLU A 45 -17.67 -8.28 -1.18
N LEU A 46 -17.92 -6.98 -1.34
CA LEU A 46 -18.10 -6.02 -0.25
C LEU A 46 -19.37 -5.23 -0.52
N GLY A 47 -20.52 -5.73 -0.06
CA GLY A 47 -21.82 -5.18 -0.46
C GLY A 47 -22.06 -5.39 -1.97
N ASP A 48 -22.24 -4.30 -2.73
CA ASP A 48 -22.42 -4.31 -4.18
C ASP A 48 -21.09 -4.38 -4.98
N LEU A 49 -19.97 -4.18 -4.31
CA LEU A 49 -18.64 -4.21 -4.92
C LEU A 49 -18.13 -5.63 -5.11
N LYS A 50 -17.54 -5.93 -6.27
CA LYS A 50 -16.91 -7.21 -6.59
C LYS A 50 -15.39 -7.05 -6.76
N LEU A 51 -14.60 -7.96 -6.19
CA LEU A 51 -13.15 -7.97 -6.36
C LEU A 51 -12.79 -8.35 -7.80
N MET A 52 -12.27 -7.39 -8.56
CA MET A 52 -11.92 -7.58 -9.97
C MET A 52 -10.41 -7.80 -10.18
N GLN A 53 -9.57 -7.21 -9.34
CA GLN A 53 -8.11 -7.29 -9.52
C GLN A 53 -7.37 -7.25 -8.17
N VAL A 54 -6.34 -8.08 -8.04
CA VAL A 54 -5.28 -7.92 -7.04
C VAL A 54 -4.10 -7.28 -7.76
N ARG A 55 -3.69 -6.09 -7.32
CA ARG A 55 -2.62 -5.30 -7.93
C ARG A 55 -1.42 -5.27 -7.00
N ILE A 56 -0.29 -5.72 -7.52
CA ILE A 56 1.01 -5.64 -6.87
C ILE A 56 1.92 -4.86 -7.81
N GLY A 57 2.50 -3.77 -7.33
CA GLY A 57 3.38 -2.91 -8.12
C GLY A 57 4.52 -2.38 -7.29
N ASP A 58 5.64 -2.09 -7.95
CA ASP A 58 6.78 -1.42 -7.34
C ASP A 58 6.76 0.06 -7.74
N SER A 59 6.91 0.93 -6.74
CA SER A 59 7.00 2.38 -6.90
C SER A 59 8.36 2.87 -6.43
N TYR A 60 8.84 3.96 -7.03
CA TYR A 60 10.16 4.53 -6.74
C TYR A 60 10.02 6.03 -6.56
N ASP A 61 10.37 6.54 -5.38
CA ASP A 61 10.45 7.97 -5.15
C ASP A 61 11.79 8.49 -5.70
N VAL A 62 11.73 9.42 -6.64
CA VAL A 62 12.91 9.93 -7.38
C VAL A 62 13.28 11.38 -7.02
N GLY A 63 12.46 12.05 -6.21
CA GLY A 63 12.65 13.44 -5.84
C GLY A 63 11.57 13.93 -4.89
N SER A 64 11.81 15.08 -4.25
CA SER A 64 10.82 15.80 -3.47
C SER A 64 10.51 17.16 -4.07
N ALA A 65 9.35 17.70 -3.76
CA ALA A 65 8.94 19.04 -4.13
C ALA A 65 8.63 19.84 -2.87
N SER A 66 9.04 21.11 -2.84
CA SER A 66 8.69 22.03 -1.75
C SER A 66 8.04 23.29 -2.32
N PRO A 67 6.98 23.83 -1.68
CA PRO A 67 6.39 25.09 -2.10
C PRO A 67 7.41 26.22 -2.01
N GLY A 68 7.59 27.00 -3.08
CA GLY A 68 8.34 28.24 -3.00
C GLY A 68 7.64 29.21 -2.06
N PHE A 69 8.35 29.74 -1.07
CA PHE A 69 7.79 30.71 -0.13
C PHE A 69 7.34 31.97 -0.89
N GLY A 70 6.03 32.22 -0.97
CA GLY A 70 5.47 33.45 -1.56
C GLY A 70 5.39 33.51 -3.10
N GLN A 71 5.69 32.43 -3.83
CA GLN A 71 5.55 32.35 -5.30
C GLN A 71 4.83 31.06 -5.69
N ARG A 72 4.13 31.03 -6.83
CA ARG A 72 3.50 29.81 -7.39
C ARG A 72 4.52 28.80 -7.97
N GLU A 73 5.77 28.88 -7.53
CA GLU A 73 6.89 28.11 -8.08
C GLU A 73 7.18 26.91 -7.18
N MET A 74 7.35 25.75 -7.81
CA MET A 74 7.64 24.48 -7.14
C MET A 74 9.13 24.21 -7.25
N VAL A 75 9.83 24.05 -6.13
CA VAL A 75 11.27 23.72 -6.13
C VAL A 75 11.42 22.20 -6.11
N TYR A 76 11.96 21.65 -7.20
CA TYR A 76 12.21 20.22 -7.35
C TYR A 76 13.61 19.85 -6.82
N HIS A 77 13.66 18.83 -5.98
CA HIS A 77 14.88 18.30 -5.38
C HIS A 77 15.02 16.83 -5.76
N PRO A 78 15.86 16.46 -6.74
CA PRO A 78 16.08 15.07 -7.09
C PRO A 78 16.73 14.32 -5.92
N LEU A 79 16.28 13.10 -5.66
CA LEU A 79 16.94 12.24 -4.68
C LEU A 79 18.23 11.67 -5.31
N PRO A 80 19.34 11.57 -4.55
CA PRO A 80 20.50 10.80 -4.98
C PRO A 80 20.08 9.38 -5.37
N GLY A 81 20.70 8.81 -6.41
CA GLY A 81 20.35 7.46 -6.88
C GLY A 81 20.47 6.38 -5.81
N THR A 82 21.38 6.55 -4.84
CA THR A 82 21.55 5.67 -3.68
C THR A 82 20.41 5.75 -2.65
N MET A 83 19.57 6.78 -2.73
CA MET A 83 18.39 6.97 -1.87
C MET A 83 17.09 6.55 -2.54
N ILE A 84 17.09 6.30 -3.84
CA ILE A 84 15.92 5.78 -4.57
C ILE A 84 15.75 4.32 -4.17
N SER A 85 14.68 4.02 -3.45
CA SER A 85 14.33 2.66 -3.01
C SER A 85 13.00 2.22 -3.59
N ALA A 86 12.89 0.93 -3.89
CA ALA A 86 11.65 0.34 -4.36
C ALA A 86 10.68 0.15 -3.18
N ARG A 87 9.45 0.64 -3.32
CA ARG A 87 8.34 0.32 -2.44
C ARG A 87 7.33 -0.53 -3.19
N THR A 88 7.26 -1.81 -2.84
CA THR A 88 6.17 -2.68 -3.31
C THR A 88 4.88 -2.32 -2.59
N SER A 89 3.78 -2.15 -3.31
CA SER A 89 2.43 -1.96 -2.75
C SER A 89 1.48 -3.07 -3.17
N LEU A 90 0.49 -3.34 -2.31
CA LEU A 90 -0.62 -4.25 -2.56
C LEU A 90 -1.95 -3.51 -2.51
N HIS A 91 -2.77 -3.70 -3.55
CA HIS A 91 -4.12 -3.14 -3.63
C HIS A 91 -5.12 -4.18 -4.13
N PHE A 92 -6.30 -4.20 -3.53
CA PHE A 92 -7.45 -4.95 -3.97
C PHE A 92 -8.42 -4.00 -4.65
N VAL A 93 -8.65 -4.22 -5.93
CA VAL A 93 -9.49 -3.37 -6.76
C VAL A 93 -10.88 -3.97 -6.84
N TYR A 94 -11.82 -3.27 -6.22
CA TYR A 94 -13.23 -3.60 -6.21
C TYR A 94 -14.00 -2.70 -7.18
N VAL A 95 -15.00 -3.26 -7.85
CA VAL A 95 -15.82 -2.54 -8.85
C VAL A 95 -17.29 -2.84 -8.62
N ALA A 96 -18.11 -1.78 -8.67
CA ALA A 96 -19.56 -1.84 -8.76
C ALA A 96 -19.99 -1.20 -10.10
N ALA A 97 -21.29 -1.07 -10.34
CA ALA A 97 -21.80 -0.56 -11.62
C ALA A 97 -21.35 0.88 -11.93
N ASP A 98 -21.18 1.72 -10.90
CA ASP A 98 -20.96 3.16 -11.03
C ASP A 98 -19.63 3.64 -10.41
N ARG A 99 -18.92 2.78 -9.66
CA ARG A 99 -17.70 3.16 -8.95
C ARG A 99 -16.67 2.04 -8.87
N LYS A 100 -15.44 2.46 -8.61
CA LYS A 100 -14.29 1.59 -8.35
C LYS A 100 -13.62 2.04 -7.06
N GLU A 101 -13.26 1.08 -6.22
CA GLU A 101 -12.60 1.30 -4.95
C GLU A 101 -11.32 0.47 -4.86
N GLU A 102 -10.24 1.09 -4.38
CA GLU A 102 -8.99 0.38 -4.07
C GLU A 102 -8.88 0.23 -2.56
N ARG A 103 -8.66 -1.00 -2.09
CA ARG A 103 -8.53 -1.35 -0.67
C ARG A 103 -7.14 -1.90 -0.40
N HIS A 104 -6.61 -1.61 0.77
CA HIS A 104 -5.34 -2.18 1.26
C HIS A 104 -5.62 -3.38 2.16
N LEU A 105 -4.61 -4.23 2.36
CA LEU A 105 -4.77 -5.44 3.18
C LEU A 105 -5.28 -5.12 4.60
N ALA A 106 -4.71 -4.08 5.23
CA ALA A 106 -5.11 -3.65 6.56
C ALA A 106 -6.60 -3.24 6.65
N SER A 107 -7.18 -2.69 5.58
CA SER A 107 -8.60 -2.29 5.56
C SER A 107 -9.57 -3.45 5.33
N LEU A 108 -9.07 -4.64 4.96
CA LEU A 108 -9.88 -5.83 4.73
C LEU A 108 -9.86 -6.80 5.90
N ARG A 109 -8.88 -6.68 6.80
CA ARG A 109 -8.88 -7.45 8.03
C ARG A 109 -9.95 -6.84 8.95
N PRO A 110 -10.90 -7.63 9.47
CA PRO A 110 -11.69 -7.18 10.60
C PRO A 110 -10.72 -6.88 11.74
N ASP A 111 -10.95 -5.78 12.46
CA ASP A 111 -10.17 -5.41 13.64
C ASP A 111 -10.01 -6.66 14.52
N ALA A 112 -8.78 -7.15 14.64
CA ALA A 112 -8.46 -8.13 15.66
C ALA A 112 -8.57 -7.36 16.98
N GLY A 113 -9.75 -7.47 17.60
CA GLY A 113 -10.02 -6.93 18.94
C GLY A 113 -9.08 -7.49 20.00
#